data_AF-A0A368FE95-F1
#
_entry.id   AF-A0A368FE95-F1
#
_cell.length_a   1.000
_cell.length_b   1.000
_cell.length_c   1.000
_cell.angle_alpha   90.00
_cell.angle_beta   90.00
_cell.angle_gamma   90.00
#
_symmetry.space_group_name_H-M   'P 1'
#
loop_
_entity.id
_entity.type
_entity.pdbx_description
1 polymer ?
#
loop_
_entity_poly.entity_id
_entity_poly.type
_entity_poly.pdbx_seq_one_letter_code
_entity_poly.pdbx_strand_id
1 'polypeptide(L)'
;MALFHGAILKSACAQRLLYLSRCLKHSVAIRVGDAEPLTLTTGHMARFASGAVVASTGDSAVLSTCVFRGSASESQPGQDFVPLLVDFKQSAAAVGKIPTNYLRRELGQTDADILASRVIDRSLRPLFPPGWTNETQIVVKPLAVEEEADVVLLGLNAAASALHLSAVPWLGPTAAVRVALLDAGVPLSASVAGVAVGLITDKDTKRPHKVLTDISGIEDYAGDMDFKIAGSSQGFTAMQLDVKIPGLSRQQLTEALVSGKAGIGHVLDKMAVMLDKPREVFKPTVPVIESMRLDAYKRQALFRAGGMHAKTIEAETGVKISHEDDAHISLFAPNKQLLEDAKALMTKLLSETDEPEFAFGQMVSAEVVELLERGAMLRLAGSGRPIFVPNSQLHSVPIRHSSASGLQVGQKTTVQWLGRDADTGQIRLSRKTIASVDLPSRTPRK
;
A
#
# COMPACT_ATOMS: atom_id res chain seq x y z
N MET A 1 -21.76 3.02 43.92
CA MET A 1 -22.92 2.79 43.04
C MET A 1 -24.26 3.11 43.72
N ALA A 2 -24.37 4.16 44.54
CA ALA A 2 -25.63 4.52 45.23
C ALA A 2 -25.87 6.04 45.40
N LEU A 3 -25.13 6.90 44.69
CA LEU A 3 -25.30 8.37 44.76
C LEU A 3 -25.69 9.02 43.43
N PHE A 4 -25.87 8.23 42.36
CA PHE A 4 -26.14 8.75 41.01
C PHE A 4 -27.60 8.61 40.56
N HIS A 5 -28.45 7.89 41.29
CA HIS A 5 -29.80 7.53 40.81
C HIS A 5 -30.93 8.51 41.19
N GLY A 6 -30.68 9.53 42.03
CA GLY A 6 -31.76 10.34 42.61
C GLY A 6 -32.07 11.70 41.96
N ALA A 7 -31.16 12.28 41.16
CA ALA A 7 -31.23 13.72 40.86
C ALA A 7 -31.62 14.10 39.41
N ILE A 8 -31.78 13.14 38.48
CA ILE A 8 -31.88 13.45 37.04
C ILE A 8 -33.33 13.34 36.49
N LEU A 9 -34.26 12.75 37.23
CA LEU A 9 -35.56 12.33 36.68
C LEU A 9 -36.72 13.35 36.72
N LYS A 10 -36.51 14.60 37.13
CA LYS A 10 -37.60 15.62 37.17
C LYS A 10 -37.33 16.95 36.45
N SER A 11 -36.33 17.01 35.57
CA SER A 11 -35.90 18.30 34.97
C SER A 11 -35.64 18.25 33.45
N ALA A 12 -36.11 17.25 32.72
CA ALA A 12 -35.79 17.07 31.30
C ALA A 12 -36.28 18.23 30.39
N CYS A 13 -37.36 18.93 30.75
CA CYS A 13 -37.88 20.06 29.95
C CYS A 13 -37.23 21.41 30.30
N ALA A 14 -36.95 21.67 31.58
CA ALA A 14 -36.36 22.94 32.04
C ALA A 14 -34.84 23.02 31.82
N GLN A 15 -34.10 21.89 31.89
CA GLN A 15 -32.65 21.89 31.66
C GLN A 15 -32.27 22.12 30.19
N ARG A 16 -33.16 21.84 29.24
CA ARG A 16 -32.89 22.02 27.79
C ARG A 16 -32.76 23.51 27.41
N LEU A 17 -33.49 24.40 28.09
CA LEU A 17 -33.41 25.86 27.91
C LEU A 17 -32.21 26.50 28.63
N LEU A 18 -31.77 25.92 29.76
CA LEU A 18 -30.59 26.36 30.50
C LEU A 18 -29.26 25.95 29.83
N TYR A 19 -29.23 24.79 29.15
CA TYR A 19 -28.03 24.31 28.43
C TYR A 19 -27.70 25.14 27.16
N LEU A 20 -28.73 25.70 26.51
CA LEU A 20 -28.54 26.59 25.35
C LEU A 20 -28.04 27.99 25.73
N SER A 21 -28.29 28.43 26.97
CA SER A 21 -28.05 29.81 27.43
C SER A 21 -26.71 30.02 28.15
N ARG A 22 -26.02 28.96 28.61
CA ARG A 22 -24.65 29.05 29.17
C ARG A 22 -23.69 28.10 28.45
N CYS A 23 -22.64 28.64 27.84
CA CYS A 23 -21.57 27.89 27.20
C CYS A 23 -20.62 27.28 28.25
N LEU A 24 -21.10 26.31 29.02
CA LEU A 24 -20.30 25.64 30.05
C LEU A 24 -19.58 24.45 29.43
N LYS A 25 -18.28 24.63 29.19
CA LYS A 25 -17.36 23.57 28.75
C LYS A 25 -17.08 22.66 29.95
N HIS A 26 -17.38 21.37 29.78
CA HIS A 26 -17.00 20.33 30.75
C HIS A 26 -15.90 19.48 30.11
N SER A 27 -14.82 19.23 30.86
CA SER A 27 -13.68 18.43 30.40
C SER A 27 -13.24 17.47 31.49
N VAL A 28 -12.94 16.24 31.11
CA VAL A 28 -12.40 15.19 32.00
C VAL A 28 -11.17 14.59 31.33
N ALA A 29 -10.05 14.56 32.04
CA ALA A 29 -8.82 13.92 31.58
C ALA A 29 -8.61 12.59 32.35
N ILE A 30 -8.33 11.53 31.61
CA ILE A 30 -8.17 10.17 32.10
C ILE A 30 -6.81 9.67 31.65
N ARG A 31 -5.94 9.27 32.59
CA ARG A 31 -4.67 8.60 32.27
C ARG A 31 -4.88 7.10 32.24
N VAL A 32 -4.42 6.45 31.18
CA VAL A 32 -4.42 4.99 31.02
C VAL A 32 -2.97 4.56 30.78
N GLY A 33 -2.35 3.95 31.80
CA GLY A 33 -0.91 3.61 31.76
C GLY A 33 -0.01 4.86 31.78
N ASP A 34 1.15 4.73 31.13
CA ASP A 34 2.16 5.80 31.02
C ASP A 34 1.95 6.71 29.79
N ALA A 35 0.90 6.46 29.01
CA ALA A 35 0.56 7.22 27.81
C ALA A 35 -0.05 8.59 28.14
N GLU A 36 -0.14 9.43 27.11
CA GLU A 36 -0.79 10.73 27.22
C GLU A 36 -2.27 10.62 27.63
N PRO A 37 -2.78 11.57 28.44
CA PRO A 37 -4.13 11.48 28.97
C PRO A 37 -5.18 11.60 27.86
N LEU A 38 -6.13 10.65 27.86
CA LEU A 38 -7.36 10.76 27.09
C LEU A 38 -8.26 11.83 27.72
N THR A 39 -8.56 12.88 26.98
CA THR A 39 -9.40 13.99 27.43
C THR A 39 -10.73 13.96 26.69
N LEU A 40 -11.84 13.94 27.44
CA LEU A 40 -13.21 14.00 26.92
C LEU A 40 -13.82 15.35 27.26
N THR A 41 -14.21 16.11 26.24
CA THR A 41 -14.77 17.45 26.38
C THR A 41 -16.16 17.53 25.77
N THR A 42 -17.12 18.13 26.48
CA THR A 42 -18.49 18.38 25.99
C THR A 42 -18.96 19.82 26.29
N GLY A 43 -20.10 20.22 25.72
CA GLY A 43 -20.78 21.50 25.98
C GLY A 43 -20.36 22.69 25.13
N HIS A 44 -19.25 22.60 24.38
CA HIS A 44 -18.73 23.71 23.56
C HIS A 44 -19.03 23.57 22.05
N MET A 45 -18.99 22.35 21.49
CA MET A 45 -19.25 22.07 20.08
C MET A 45 -20.56 21.27 19.88
N ALA A 46 -21.17 21.42 18.70
CA ALA A 46 -22.34 20.65 18.24
C ALA A 46 -23.51 20.55 19.25
N ARG A 47 -23.81 21.67 19.94
CA ARG A 47 -24.83 21.73 21.02
C ARG A 47 -26.27 21.40 20.60
N PHE A 48 -26.56 21.39 19.30
CA PHE A 48 -27.86 21.00 18.76
C PHE A 48 -28.01 19.47 18.63
N ALA A 49 -26.91 18.71 18.70
CA ALA A 49 -26.98 17.27 18.72
C ALA A 49 -27.57 16.77 20.06
N SER A 50 -28.14 15.57 20.05
CA SER A 50 -28.65 14.94 21.27
C SER A 50 -27.53 14.64 22.27
N GLY A 51 -26.32 14.37 21.77
CA GLY A 51 -25.09 14.30 22.55
C GLY A 51 -23.88 14.62 21.67
N ALA A 52 -22.86 15.28 22.22
CA ALA A 52 -21.64 15.61 21.49
C ALA A 52 -20.42 15.61 22.41
N VAL A 53 -19.33 14.99 21.97
CA VAL A 53 -18.06 14.89 22.71
C VAL A 53 -16.89 15.08 21.75
N VAL A 54 -15.91 15.87 22.16
CA VAL A 54 -14.58 15.91 21.55
C VAL A 54 -13.66 15.09 22.43
N ALA A 55 -13.11 14.01 21.88
CA ALA A 55 -12.07 13.24 22.53
C ALA A 55 -10.71 13.65 21.97
N SER A 56 -9.73 13.86 22.83
CA SER A 56 -8.36 14.22 22.44
C SER A 56 -7.32 13.45 23.23
N THR A 57 -6.23 13.12 22.56
CA THR A 57 -4.99 12.56 23.13
C THR A 57 -3.86 13.22 22.35
N GLY A 58 -2.91 13.84 23.03
CA GLY A 58 -1.91 14.70 22.39
C GLY A 58 -2.54 15.83 21.59
N ASP A 59 -2.01 16.08 20.39
CA ASP A 59 -2.58 17.03 19.44
C ASP A 59 -3.68 16.40 18.57
N SER A 60 -3.93 15.10 18.72
CA SER A 60 -5.00 14.39 18.02
C SER A 60 -6.35 14.61 18.68
N ALA A 61 -7.36 14.96 17.87
CA ALA A 61 -8.71 15.26 18.35
C ALA A 61 -9.79 14.73 17.39
N VAL A 62 -10.84 14.13 17.96
CA VAL A 62 -11.98 13.59 17.22
C VAL A 62 -13.29 14.10 17.83
N LEU A 63 -14.16 14.65 16.99
CA LEU A 63 -15.52 15.02 17.38
C LEU A 63 -16.48 13.87 17.08
N SER A 64 -17.24 13.45 18.09
CA SER A 64 -18.39 12.57 17.90
C SER A 64 -19.69 13.28 18.26
N THR A 65 -20.70 13.10 17.42
CA THR A 65 -22.05 13.61 17.63
C THR A 65 -23.06 12.48 17.50
N CYS A 66 -23.95 12.37 18.48
CA CYS A 66 -25.09 11.46 18.47
C CYS A 66 -26.37 12.27 18.31
N VAL A 67 -27.19 11.88 17.34
CA VAL A 67 -28.53 12.43 17.10
C VAL A 67 -29.50 11.28 17.01
N PHE A 68 -30.65 11.41 17.67
CA PHE A 68 -31.72 10.41 17.56
C PHE A 68 -33.04 11.13 17.32
N ARG A 69 -33.95 10.43 16.63
CA ARG A 69 -35.31 10.91 16.42
C ARG A 69 -36.12 10.65 17.68
N GLY A 70 -36.44 11.73 18.42
CA GLY A 70 -37.09 11.64 19.74
C GLY A 70 -38.61 11.56 19.73
N SER A 71 -39.26 11.95 18.63
CA SER A 71 -40.65 11.55 18.39
C SER A 71 -40.64 10.13 17.85
N ALA A 72 -41.45 9.25 18.44
CA ALA A 72 -41.76 7.98 17.82
C ALA A 72 -42.22 8.29 16.39
N SER A 73 -41.39 7.98 15.39
CA SER A 73 -41.94 7.79 14.05
C SER A 73 -43.03 6.74 14.22
N GLU A 74 -44.13 6.83 13.49
CA GLU A 74 -44.93 5.63 13.21
C GLU A 74 -43.91 4.55 12.83
N SER A 75 -43.66 3.61 13.75
CA SER A 75 -42.75 2.51 13.52
C SER A 75 -43.26 1.91 12.22
N GLN A 76 -42.45 1.93 11.16
CA GLN A 76 -42.89 1.30 9.93
C GLN A 76 -43.27 -0.14 10.31
N PRO A 77 -44.53 -0.56 10.07
CA PRO A 77 -44.98 -1.86 10.55
C PRO A 77 -44.05 -2.93 9.97
N GLY A 78 -43.35 -3.67 10.84
CA GLY A 78 -42.38 -4.71 10.47
C GLY A 78 -40.90 -4.39 10.63
N GLN A 79 -40.51 -3.29 11.30
CA GLN A 79 -39.09 -2.97 11.53
C GLN A 79 -38.50 -3.75 12.73
N ASP A 80 -38.03 -4.98 12.48
CA ASP A 80 -37.46 -5.89 13.49
C ASP A 80 -35.95 -5.67 13.77
N PHE A 81 -35.40 -4.49 13.44
CA PHE A 81 -33.97 -4.20 13.63
C PHE A 81 -33.72 -2.82 14.24
N VAL A 82 -32.62 -2.69 14.99
CA VAL A 82 -32.16 -1.42 15.56
C VAL A 82 -31.67 -0.49 14.44
N PRO A 83 -32.32 0.64 14.16
CA PRO A 83 -31.92 1.56 13.09
C PRO A 83 -30.80 2.50 13.57
N LEU A 84 -29.63 1.91 13.83
CA LEU A 84 -28.39 2.62 14.15
C LEU A 84 -27.56 2.79 12.87
N LEU A 85 -27.19 4.04 12.57
CA LEU A 85 -26.24 4.41 11.53
C LEU A 85 -25.01 5.05 12.18
N VAL A 86 -23.83 4.53 11.85
CA VAL A 86 -22.55 5.10 12.28
C VAL A 86 -21.77 5.53 11.06
N ASP A 87 -21.36 6.79 11.03
CA ASP A 87 -20.55 7.38 9.96
C ASP A 87 -19.22 7.88 10.55
N PHE A 88 -18.12 7.19 10.24
CA PHE A 88 -16.78 7.73 10.38
C PHE A 88 -16.43 8.53 9.12
N LYS A 89 -16.09 9.80 9.28
CA LYS A 89 -15.78 10.72 8.17
C LYS A 89 -14.40 11.31 8.35
N GLN A 90 -13.40 10.69 7.76
CA GLN A 90 -12.06 11.28 7.70
C GLN A 90 -12.09 12.64 7.02
N SER A 91 -11.26 13.55 7.51
CA SER A 91 -11.05 14.84 6.87
C SER A 91 -9.60 15.04 6.50
N ALA A 92 -9.34 15.42 5.25
CA ALA A 92 -7.98 15.69 4.78
C ALA A 92 -7.36 16.88 5.52
N ALA A 93 -8.21 17.84 5.92
CA ALA A 93 -7.82 18.98 6.74
C ALA A 93 -7.31 18.56 8.13
N ALA A 94 -7.74 17.41 8.66
CA ALA A 94 -7.29 16.91 9.95
C ALA A 94 -5.80 16.51 9.95
N VAL A 95 -5.24 16.22 8.77
CA VAL A 95 -3.81 15.94 8.55
C VAL A 95 -3.12 17.11 7.82
N GLY A 96 -3.77 18.27 7.71
CA GLY A 96 -3.24 19.44 7.02
C GLY A 96 -3.07 19.26 5.49
N LYS A 97 -3.79 18.32 4.86
CA LYS A 97 -3.69 18.03 3.42
C LYS A 97 -4.92 18.53 2.67
N ILE A 98 -4.71 19.00 1.45
CA ILE A 98 -5.79 19.30 0.50
C ILE A 98 -6.00 18.08 -0.40
N PRO A 99 -7.25 17.58 -0.59
CA PRO A 99 -7.52 16.46 -1.48
C PRO A 99 -6.92 16.68 -2.89
N THR A 100 -6.36 15.63 -3.48
CA THR A 100 -5.66 15.68 -4.78
C THR A 100 -6.59 15.56 -5.99
N ASN A 101 -7.85 15.21 -5.76
CA ASN A 101 -8.85 15.08 -6.82
C ASN A 101 -9.22 16.42 -7.46
N TYR A 102 -9.85 16.36 -8.64
CA TYR A 102 -10.25 17.54 -9.41
C TYR A 102 -11.12 18.53 -8.59
N LEU A 103 -12.02 18.00 -7.76
CA LEU A 103 -12.96 18.81 -6.97
C LEU A 103 -12.36 19.39 -5.68
N ARG A 104 -11.12 19.01 -5.31
CA ARG A 104 -10.44 19.39 -4.06
C ARG A 104 -11.30 19.18 -2.80
N ARG A 105 -12.10 18.11 -2.80
CA ARG A 105 -13.07 17.78 -1.74
C ARG A 105 -13.00 16.31 -1.39
N GLU A 106 -13.36 15.96 -0.16
CA GLU A 106 -13.53 14.57 0.26
C GLU A 106 -14.65 13.94 -0.58
N LEU A 107 -14.35 12.84 -1.28
CA LEU A 107 -15.29 12.13 -2.15
C LEU A 107 -15.62 10.79 -1.52
N GLY A 108 -16.91 10.55 -1.26
CA GLY A 108 -17.42 9.28 -0.75
C GLY A 108 -16.81 8.88 0.61
N GLN A 109 -17.11 7.65 1.02
CA GLN A 109 -16.46 6.99 2.16
C GLN A 109 -15.36 6.07 1.61
N THR A 110 -14.20 6.08 2.26
CA THR A 110 -13.12 5.12 1.96
C THR A 110 -13.39 3.78 2.65
N ASP A 111 -12.70 2.71 2.22
CA ASP A 111 -12.79 1.41 2.90
C ASP A 111 -12.37 1.53 4.38
N ALA A 112 -11.39 2.37 4.69
CA ALA A 112 -10.95 2.64 6.05
C ALA A 112 -12.07 3.30 6.90
N ASP A 113 -12.80 4.25 6.32
CA ASP A 113 -13.96 4.89 6.96
C ASP A 113 -15.07 3.88 7.24
N ILE A 114 -15.36 3.01 6.26
CA ILE A 114 -16.39 1.97 6.39
C ILE A 114 -15.99 0.98 7.50
N LEU A 115 -14.73 0.54 7.52
CA LEU A 115 -14.22 -0.36 8.55
C LEU A 115 -14.28 0.28 9.94
N ALA A 116 -13.85 1.54 10.09
CA ALA A 116 -13.94 2.27 11.34
C ALA A 116 -15.39 2.41 11.82
N SER A 117 -16.30 2.75 10.91
CA SER A 117 -17.75 2.85 11.18
C SER A 117 -18.31 1.52 11.70
N ARG A 118 -17.94 0.40 11.06
CA ARG A 118 -18.38 -0.94 11.47
C ARG A 118 -17.83 -1.37 12.82
N VAL A 119 -16.57 -1.04 13.14
CA VAL A 119 -15.97 -1.34 14.44
C VAL A 119 -16.71 -0.60 15.56
N ILE A 120 -17.05 0.67 15.33
CA ILE A 120 -17.80 1.47 16.30
C ILE A 120 -19.25 0.95 16.42
N ASP A 121 -19.94 0.69 15.31
CA ASP A 121 -21.30 0.16 15.30
C ASP A 121 -21.43 -1.14 16.12
N ARG A 122 -20.55 -2.12 15.84
CA ARG A 122 -20.56 -3.42 16.54
C ARG A 122 -20.31 -3.30 18.04
N SER A 123 -19.54 -2.30 18.44
CA SER A 123 -19.23 -2.05 19.86
C SER A 123 -20.40 -1.40 20.61
N LEU A 124 -21.33 -0.74 19.91
CA LEU A 124 -22.42 0.03 20.53
C LEU A 124 -23.78 -0.66 20.38
N ARG A 125 -24.04 -1.31 19.25
CA ARG A 125 -25.33 -1.90 18.85
C ARG A 125 -25.91 -2.91 19.86
N PRO A 126 -25.14 -3.87 20.42
CA PRO A 126 -25.70 -4.87 21.34
C PRO A 126 -26.24 -4.29 22.65
N LEU A 127 -25.87 -3.05 22.99
CA LEU A 127 -26.24 -2.39 24.24
C LEU A 127 -27.48 -1.50 24.10
N PHE A 128 -28.09 -1.46 22.92
CA PHE A 128 -29.42 -0.89 22.76
C PHE A 128 -30.47 -1.82 23.39
N PRO A 129 -31.50 -1.28 24.03
CA PRO A 129 -32.56 -2.08 24.63
C PRO A 129 -33.31 -2.86 23.54
N PRO A 130 -33.82 -4.06 23.88
CA PRO A 130 -34.62 -4.84 22.94
C PRO A 130 -35.84 -4.03 22.50
N GLY A 131 -36.14 -4.03 21.20
CA GLY A 131 -37.24 -3.27 20.62
C GLY A 131 -36.96 -1.78 20.40
N TRP A 132 -35.70 -1.33 20.45
CA TRP A 132 -35.35 0.04 20.07
C TRP A 132 -35.53 0.28 18.56
N THR A 133 -36.52 1.11 18.21
CA THR A 133 -36.89 1.40 16.80
C THR A 133 -36.60 2.84 16.37
N ASN A 134 -36.07 3.69 17.26
CA ASN A 134 -35.82 5.09 16.90
C ASN A 134 -34.51 5.23 16.13
N GLU A 135 -34.59 5.86 14.96
CA GLU A 135 -33.42 6.18 14.14
C GLU A 135 -32.37 6.93 14.97
N THR A 136 -31.19 6.34 15.05
CA THR A 136 -30.06 6.87 15.82
C THR A 136 -28.87 6.99 14.88
N GLN A 137 -28.34 8.20 14.71
CA GLN A 137 -27.17 8.47 13.90
C GLN A 137 -26.02 8.93 14.79
N ILE A 138 -24.87 8.29 14.60
CA ILE A 138 -23.60 8.69 15.21
C ILE A 138 -22.66 9.11 14.09
N VAL A 139 -22.15 10.33 14.15
CA VAL A 139 -21.13 10.82 13.22
C VAL A 139 -19.85 11.05 14.00
N VAL A 140 -18.76 10.46 13.52
CA VAL A 140 -17.41 10.59 14.08
C VAL A 140 -16.53 11.28 13.04
N LYS A 141 -16.00 12.44 13.39
CA LYS A 141 -15.19 13.27 12.51
C LYS A 141 -13.86 13.63 13.19
N PRO A 142 -12.73 13.12 12.69
CA PRO A 142 -11.42 13.60 13.10
C PRO A 142 -11.26 15.10 12.80
N LEU A 143 -10.78 15.85 13.78
CA LEU A 143 -10.50 17.29 13.68
C LEU A 143 -9.01 17.54 13.46
N ALA A 144 -8.17 16.79 14.17
CA ALA A 144 -6.71 16.83 14.08
C ALA A 144 -6.18 15.41 14.29
N VAL A 145 -5.16 15.03 13.51
CA VAL A 145 -4.58 13.68 13.54
C VAL A 145 -3.07 13.79 13.44
N GLU A 146 -2.38 13.33 14.48
CA GLU A 146 -0.95 13.05 14.45
C GLU A 146 -0.68 11.71 13.77
N GLU A 147 0.54 11.52 13.28
CA GLU A 147 0.93 10.36 12.48
C GLU A 147 0.80 9.02 13.23
N GLU A 148 0.98 9.02 14.54
CA GLU A 148 0.99 7.82 15.39
C GLU A 148 -0.34 7.57 16.12
N ALA A 149 -1.32 8.47 15.97
CA ALA A 149 -2.54 8.42 16.76
C ALA A 149 -3.59 7.45 16.21
N ASP A 150 -4.13 6.61 17.10
CA ASP A 150 -5.24 5.71 16.78
C ASP A 150 -6.59 6.44 16.85
N VAL A 151 -6.91 7.16 15.78
CA VAL A 151 -8.14 7.96 15.65
C VAL A 151 -9.43 7.13 15.69
N VAL A 152 -9.36 5.84 15.33
CA VAL A 152 -10.53 4.96 15.36
C VAL A 152 -10.87 4.62 16.81
N LEU A 153 -9.87 4.30 17.63
CA LEU A 153 -10.05 4.03 19.05
C LEU A 153 -10.53 5.26 19.80
N LEU A 154 -9.90 6.41 19.53
CA LEU A 154 -10.30 7.70 20.08
C LEU A 154 -11.74 8.04 19.69
N GLY A 155 -12.10 7.81 18.42
CA GLY A 155 -13.45 8.01 17.89
C GLY A 155 -14.50 7.08 18.49
N LEU A 156 -14.15 5.83 18.79
CA LEU A 156 -15.05 4.89 19.46
C LEU A 156 -15.35 5.33 20.89
N ASN A 157 -14.32 5.69 21.66
CA ASN A 157 -14.49 6.21 23.01
C ASN A 157 -15.27 7.53 23.02
N ALA A 158 -15.06 8.39 22.01
CA ALA A 158 -15.86 9.59 21.80
C ALA A 158 -17.33 9.27 21.51
N ALA A 159 -17.60 8.28 20.64
CA ALA A 159 -18.95 7.86 20.25
C ALA A 159 -19.72 7.24 21.42
N ALA A 160 -19.09 6.34 22.19
CA ALA A 160 -19.65 5.78 23.41
C ALA A 160 -20.00 6.89 24.42
N SER A 161 -19.12 7.87 24.59
CA SER A 161 -19.34 9.00 25.49
C SER A 161 -20.46 9.93 24.99
N ALA A 162 -20.50 10.24 23.69
CA ALA A 162 -21.55 11.07 23.09
C ALA A 162 -22.93 10.39 23.16
N LEU A 163 -22.99 9.08 22.96
CA LEU A 163 -24.21 8.29 23.11
C LEU A 163 -24.66 8.24 24.58
N HIS A 164 -23.74 8.05 25.52
CA HIS A 164 -24.06 8.04 26.96
C HIS A 164 -24.59 9.38 27.48
N LEU A 165 -24.07 10.50 26.96
CA LEU A 165 -24.56 11.85 27.29
C LEU A 165 -25.91 12.17 26.62
N SER A 166 -26.31 11.40 25.62
CA SER A 166 -27.58 11.62 24.93
C SER A 166 -28.76 11.11 25.76
N ALA A 167 -29.97 11.49 25.36
CA ALA A 167 -31.20 10.98 25.97
C ALA A 167 -31.64 9.59 25.43
N VAL A 168 -30.79 8.92 24.64
CA VAL A 168 -31.04 7.55 24.18
C VAL A 168 -30.94 6.61 25.40
N PRO A 169 -31.94 5.76 25.66
CA PRO A 169 -31.83 4.72 26.67
C PRO A 169 -30.85 3.66 26.16
N TRP A 170 -29.58 3.77 26.57
CA TRP A 170 -28.48 2.90 26.15
C TRP A 170 -27.78 2.31 27.38
N LEU A 171 -27.50 1.00 27.35
CA LEU A 171 -27.00 0.24 28.51
C LEU A 171 -25.47 0.36 28.73
N GLY A 172 -24.82 1.33 28.10
CA GLY A 172 -23.40 1.62 28.29
C GLY A 172 -23.07 2.39 29.59
N PRO A 173 -21.85 2.93 29.75
CA PRO A 173 -20.87 3.21 28.71
C PRO A 173 -19.97 2.02 28.35
N THR A 174 -19.42 2.06 27.13
CA THR A 174 -18.35 1.15 26.68
C THR A 174 -17.03 1.88 26.57
N ALA A 175 -15.94 1.13 26.71
CA ALA A 175 -14.60 1.60 26.45
C ALA A 175 -13.93 0.62 25.47
N ALA A 176 -13.13 1.17 24.57
CA ALA A 176 -12.29 0.38 23.68
C ALA A 176 -10.81 0.66 23.96
N VAL A 177 -10.02 -0.41 23.89
CA VAL A 177 -8.55 -0.37 23.95
C VAL A 177 -7.97 -1.22 22.82
N ARG A 178 -6.80 -0.84 22.31
CA ARG A 178 -6.01 -1.66 21.38
C ARG A 178 -4.82 -2.23 22.14
N VAL A 179 -4.57 -3.53 21.97
CA VAL A 179 -3.44 -4.23 22.60
C VAL A 179 -2.62 -4.89 21.49
N ALA A 180 -1.30 -4.66 21.50
CA ALA A 180 -0.36 -5.31 20.60
C ALA A 180 0.53 -6.27 21.40
N LEU A 181 0.74 -7.47 20.87
CA LEU A 181 1.50 -8.53 21.54
C LEU A 181 2.99 -8.17 21.76
N LEU A 182 3.55 -7.28 20.93
CA LEU A 182 4.93 -6.77 21.06
C LEU A 182 5.12 -5.92 22.32
N ASP A 183 4.12 -5.11 22.69
CA ASP A 183 4.13 -4.31 23.93
C ASP A 183 3.73 -5.14 25.16
N ALA A 184 3.04 -6.27 24.94
CA ALA A 184 2.81 -7.31 25.95
C ALA A 184 3.99 -8.30 26.10
N GLY A 185 5.11 -8.08 25.40
CA GLY A 185 6.33 -8.88 25.52
C GLY A 185 6.28 -10.28 24.92
N VAL A 186 5.34 -10.58 24.02
CA VAL A 186 5.20 -11.92 23.42
C VAL A 186 5.88 -11.97 22.05
N PRO A 187 6.93 -12.78 21.86
CA PRO A 187 7.60 -12.92 20.57
C PRO A 187 6.69 -13.62 19.56
N LEU A 188 6.52 -13.02 18.38
CA LEU A 188 5.80 -13.59 17.24
C LEU A 188 6.79 -14.12 16.19
N SER A 189 6.56 -15.32 15.67
CA SER A 189 7.43 -15.96 14.66
C SER A 189 7.00 -15.72 13.20
N ALA A 190 5.75 -15.33 12.92
CA ALA A 190 5.26 -14.94 11.57
C ALA A 190 3.85 -14.29 11.62
N SER A 191 3.44 -13.64 10.51
CA SER A 191 2.14 -12.98 10.26
C SER A 191 1.09 -13.91 9.64
N VAL A 192 -0.22 -13.59 9.75
CA VAL A 192 -1.23 -14.65 9.68
C VAL A 192 -2.71 -14.15 9.36
N ALA A 193 -3.59 -14.91 8.62
CA ALA A 193 -5.02 -14.58 8.21
C ALA A 193 -6.15 -15.71 8.36
N GLY A 194 -7.47 -15.47 8.04
CA GLY A 194 -8.61 -16.38 8.45
C GLY A 194 -10.04 -16.54 7.86
N VAL A 195 -10.80 -17.61 8.30
CA VAL A 195 -12.13 -18.18 7.86
C VAL A 195 -13.06 -18.61 9.06
N ALA A 196 -14.40 -18.70 8.88
CA ALA A 196 -15.47 -18.70 9.92
C ALA A 196 -16.07 -20.07 10.34
N VAL A 197 -16.52 -20.18 11.62
CA VAL A 197 -17.06 -21.38 12.29
C VAL A 197 -17.81 -21.00 13.61
N GLY A 198 -18.82 -21.71 14.16
CA GLY A 198 -19.51 -21.27 15.40
C GLY A 198 -20.58 -22.22 16.01
N LEU A 199 -21.33 -21.75 17.05
CA LEU A 199 -22.07 -22.42 18.17
C LEU A 199 -23.50 -21.90 18.60
N ILE A 200 -24.44 -22.80 19.02
CA ILE A 200 -25.73 -22.60 19.75
C ILE A 200 -25.77 -23.17 21.20
N THR A 201 -26.40 -22.45 22.13
CA THR A 201 -26.81 -22.96 23.47
C THR A 201 -28.24 -22.60 23.85
N ASP A 202 -28.89 -23.47 24.63
CA ASP A 202 -30.31 -23.39 25.05
C ASP A 202 -30.44 -22.74 26.44
N LYS A 203 -31.44 -21.86 26.61
CA LYS A 203 -31.63 -21.00 27.79
C LYS A 203 -32.60 -21.58 28.84
N ASP A 204 -33.29 -22.69 28.58
CA ASP A 204 -34.35 -23.18 29.48
C ASP A 204 -34.07 -24.51 30.20
N THR A 205 -32.90 -25.11 30.02
CA THR A 205 -32.53 -26.30 30.79
C THR A 205 -31.15 -26.13 31.44
N LYS A 206 -30.97 -26.62 32.67
CA LYS A 206 -29.66 -26.76 33.35
C LYS A 206 -28.76 -27.78 32.62
N ARG A 207 -28.52 -27.57 31.33
CA ARG A 207 -27.62 -28.36 30.51
C ARG A 207 -26.35 -27.54 30.22
N PRO A 208 -25.20 -28.20 30.12
CA PRO A 208 -23.92 -27.53 29.92
C PRO A 208 -23.92 -26.73 28.62
N HIS A 209 -23.20 -25.60 28.62
CA HIS A 209 -22.91 -24.87 27.40
C HIS A 209 -22.24 -25.80 26.38
N LYS A 210 -22.59 -25.69 25.11
CA LYS A 210 -21.95 -26.45 24.03
C LYS A 210 -20.91 -25.55 23.36
N VAL A 211 -20.02 -26.11 22.54
CA VAL A 211 -19.28 -25.36 21.52
C VAL A 211 -19.59 -26.02 20.17
N LEU A 212 -20.26 -25.33 19.24
CA LEU A 212 -20.38 -25.77 17.86
C LEU A 212 -19.25 -25.14 17.05
N THR A 213 -18.96 -25.81 15.96
CA THR A 213 -17.90 -25.53 15.02
C THR A 213 -18.59 -25.51 13.65
N ASP A 214 -18.37 -24.47 12.84
CA ASP A 214 -18.94 -24.23 11.51
C ASP A 214 -20.39 -23.71 11.54
N ILE A 215 -20.62 -22.50 12.09
CA ILE A 215 -21.97 -21.92 12.19
C ILE A 215 -22.49 -21.60 10.80
N SER A 216 -23.71 -22.02 10.56
CA SER A 216 -24.59 -21.48 9.54
C SER A 216 -25.21 -20.14 9.99
N GLY A 217 -25.74 -19.37 9.02
CA GLY A 217 -26.28 -18.03 9.30
C GLY A 217 -27.47 -18.00 10.26
N ILE A 218 -28.25 -19.08 10.35
CA ILE A 218 -29.36 -19.17 11.31
C ILE A 218 -28.84 -19.38 12.75
N GLU A 219 -27.70 -20.04 12.89
CA GLU A 219 -27.05 -20.30 14.17
C GLU A 219 -26.31 -19.05 14.68
N ASP A 220 -25.77 -18.22 13.79
CA ASP A 220 -25.26 -16.88 14.13
C ASP A 220 -26.38 -15.96 14.63
N TYR A 221 -27.52 -15.96 13.93
CA TYR A 221 -28.69 -15.17 14.35
C TYR A 221 -29.17 -15.56 15.74
N ALA A 222 -29.26 -16.87 16.01
CA ALA A 222 -29.72 -17.41 17.30
C ALA A 222 -28.62 -17.46 18.39
N GLY A 223 -27.35 -17.32 18.01
CA GLY A 223 -26.20 -17.48 18.88
C GLY A 223 -25.91 -16.26 19.76
N ASP A 224 -25.45 -16.53 20.98
CA ASP A 224 -25.11 -15.52 22.01
C ASP A 224 -23.72 -14.87 21.81
N MET A 225 -22.90 -15.44 20.94
CA MET A 225 -21.53 -15.03 20.65
C MET A 225 -21.17 -15.43 19.22
N ASP A 226 -20.53 -14.51 18.49
CA ASP A 226 -19.94 -14.75 17.17
C ASP A 226 -18.42 -14.61 17.29
N PHE A 227 -17.72 -15.74 17.18
CA PHE A 227 -16.27 -15.79 17.33
C PHE A 227 -15.60 -16.38 16.10
N LYS A 228 -14.94 -15.53 15.32
CA LYS A 228 -14.17 -15.92 14.14
C LYS A 228 -12.70 -16.00 14.51
N ILE A 229 -12.11 -17.16 14.26
CA ILE A 229 -10.69 -17.44 14.52
C ILE A 229 -10.11 -18.04 13.26
N ALA A 230 -8.85 -17.74 13.00
CA ALA A 230 -8.09 -18.58 12.11
C ALA A 230 -6.67 -18.76 12.57
N GLY A 231 -5.95 -19.62 11.86
CA GLY A 231 -4.63 -20.08 12.26
C GLY A 231 -3.89 -20.78 11.13
N SER A 232 -2.58 -20.91 11.33
CA SER A 232 -1.82 -22.02 10.76
C SER A 232 -1.76 -23.16 11.78
N SER A 233 -1.06 -24.26 11.44
CA SER A 233 -0.76 -25.32 12.41
C SER A 233 0.05 -24.84 13.61
N GLN A 234 0.76 -23.71 13.49
CA GLN A 234 1.64 -23.17 14.53
C GLN A 234 0.96 -22.15 15.46
N GLY A 235 -0.20 -21.60 15.09
CA GLY A 235 -0.84 -20.59 15.92
C GLY A 235 -1.96 -19.83 15.22
N PHE A 236 -2.64 -19.00 16.00
CA PHE A 236 -3.74 -18.18 15.51
C PHE A 236 -3.27 -16.94 14.79
N THR A 237 -4.15 -16.47 13.91
CA THR A 237 -3.86 -15.48 12.90
C THR A 237 -4.59 -14.17 13.06
N ALA A 238 -5.88 -14.31 13.21
CA ALA A 238 -6.86 -13.27 13.30
C ALA A 238 -7.95 -13.83 14.19
N MET A 239 -8.45 -12.97 15.06
CA MET A 239 -9.55 -13.26 15.97
C MET A 239 -10.51 -12.08 15.95
N GLN A 240 -11.79 -12.36 15.87
CA GLN A 240 -12.85 -11.36 15.91
C GLN A 240 -13.99 -11.92 16.75
N LEU A 241 -14.33 -11.23 17.82
CA LEU A 241 -15.31 -11.65 18.80
C LEU A 241 -16.39 -10.59 18.96
N ASP A 242 -17.63 -10.94 18.68
CA ASP A 242 -18.82 -10.17 19.07
C ASP A 242 -19.58 -10.93 20.14
N VAL A 243 -19.76 -10.30 21.29
CA VAL A 243 -20.51 -10.87 22.40
C VAL A 243 -21.85 -10.14 22.48
N LYS A 244 -22.96 -10.88 22.40
CA LYS A 244 -24.33 -10.33 22.53
C LYS A 244 -24.87 -10.45 23.96
N ILE A 245 -24.15 -11.16 24.82
CA ILE A 245 -24.46 -11.34 26.25
C ILE A 245 -23.55 -10.47 27.14
N PRO A 246 -23.92 -10.22 28.42
CA PRO A 246 -23.16 -9.32 29.30
C PRO A 246 -21.70 -9.71 29.57
N GLY A 247 -21.31 -10.96 29.26
CA GLY A 247 -19.93 -11.40 29.35
C GLY A 247 -19.74 -12.89 29.14
N LEU A 248 -18.48 -13.30 28.98
CA LEU A 248 -18.05 -14.69 28.84
C LEU A 248 -17.10 -15.04 29.98
N SER A 249 -17.21 -16.26 30.50
CA SER A 249 -16.24 -16.78 31.46
C SER A 249 -14.93 -17.15 30.76
N ARG A 250 -13.81 -17.09 31.50
CA ARG A 250 -12.49 -17.53 30.99
C ARG A 250 -12.52 -18.99 30.52
N GLN A 251 -13.29 -19.83 31.18
CA GLN A 251 -13.44 -21.24 30.81
C GLN A 251 -14.10 -21.36 29.43
N GLN A 252 -15.23 -20.69 29.21
CA GLN A 252 -15.94 -20.68 27.92
C GLN A 252 -15.04 -20.18 26.79
N LEU A 253 -14.27 -19.12 27.02
CA LEU A 253 -13.32 -18.60 26.04
C LEU A 253 -12.20 -19.61 25.73
N THR A 254 -11.67 -20.28 26.76
CA THR A 254 -10.61 -21.27 26.60
C THR A 254 -11.11 -22.49 25.80
N GLU A 255 -12.30 -22.98 26.13
CA GLU A 255 -12.92 -24.10 25.41
C GLU A 255 -13.20 -23.73 23.95
N ALA A 256 -13.69 -22.53 23.68
CA ALA A 256 -13.89 -22.03 22.33
C ALA A 256 -12.57 -21.96 21.53
N LEU A 257 -11.49 -21.47 22.14
CA LEU A 257 -10.16 -21.42 21.51
C LEU A 257 -9.60 -22.81 21.22
N VAL A 258 -9.73 -23.75 22.16
CA VAL A 258 -9.26 -25.15 21.98
C VAL A 258 -10.04 -25.82 20.85
N SER A 259 -11.37 -25.67 20.84
CA SER A 259 -12.22 -26.18 19.76
C SER A 259 -11.84 -25.54 18.42
N GLY A 260 -11.61 -24.22 18.39
CA GLY A 260 -11.17 -23.48 17.20
C GLY A 260 -9.84 -24.00 16.64
N LYS A 261 -8.85 -24.26 17.51
CA LYS A 261 -7.56 -24.84 17.10
C LYS A 261 -7.74 -26.21 16.44
N ALA A 262 -8.56 -27.08 17.05
CA ALA A 262 -8.83 -28.40 16.49
C ALA A 262 -9.55 -28.32 15.14
N GLY A 263 -10.52 -27.41 15.01
CA GLY A 263 -11.23 -27.13 13.76
C GLY A 263 -10.29 -26.65 12.64
N ILE A 264 -9.40 -25.71 12.95
CA ILE A 264 -8.37 -25.22 12.00
C ILE A 264 -7.47 -26.37 11.54
N GLY A 265 -7.00 -27.21 12.45
CA GLY A 265 -6.16 -28.37 12.12
C GLY A 265 -6.86 -29.30 11.12
N HIS A 266 -8.12 -29.66 11.38
CA HIS A 266 -8.91 -30.51 10.50
C HIS A 266 -9.11 -29.92 9.09
N VAL A 267 -9.34 -28.60 9.00
CA VAL A 267 -9.47 -27.92 7.70
C VAL A 267 -8.14 -27.90 6.96
N LEU A 268 -7.02 -27.61 7.65
CA LEU A 268 -5.68 -27.63 7.06
C LEU A 268 -5.31 -29.01 6.55
N ASP A 269 -5.64 -30.08 7.27
CA ASP A 269 -5.39 -31.45 6.82
C ASP A 269 -6.13 -31.76 5.52
N LYS A 270 -7.40 -31.33 5.41
CA LYS A 270 -8.17 -31.47 4.15
C LYS A 270 -7.63 -30.61 3.02
N MET A 271 -7.17 -29.40 3.31
CA MET A 271 -6.53 -28.52 2.32
C MET A 271 -5.22 -29.14 1.81
N ALA A 272 -4.43 -29.73 2.69
CA ALA A 272 -3.16 -30.37 2.36
C ALA A 272 -3.33 -31.58 1.41
N VAL A 273 -4.45 -32.30 1.49
CA VAL A 273 -4.78 -33.36 0.51
C VAL A 273 -4.90 -32.81 -0.91
N MET A 274 -5.38 -31.57 -1.07
CA MET A 274 -5.55 -30.94 -2.39
C MET A 274 -4.29 -30.21 -2.86
N LEU A 275 -3.61 -29.50 -1.96
CA LEU A 275 -2.38 -28.76 -2.22
C LEU A 275 -1.65 -28.50 -0.90
N ASP A 276 -0.62 -29.30 -0.61
CA ASP A 276 0.18 -29.20 0.61
C ASP A 276 1.21 -28.06 0.55
N LYS A 277 1.70 -27.74 -0.65
CA LYS A 277 2.73 -26.72 -0.89
C LYS A 277 2.40 -25.83 -2.09
N PRO A 278 2.87 -24.57 -2.09
CA PRO A 278 2.84 -23.74 -3.29
C PRO A 278 3.48 -24.47 -4.47
N ARG A 279 2.94 -24.28 -5.68
CA ARG A 279 3.51 -24.87 -6.89
C ARG A 279 4.88 -24.23 -7.16
N GLU A 280 5.88 -25.04 -7.50
CA GLU A 280 7.23 -24.57 -7.81
C GLU A 280 7.27 -23.66 -9.04
N VAL A 281 6.35 -23.87 -9.98
CA VAL A 281 6.25 -23.09 -11.21
C VAL A 281 4.88 -22.43 -11.27
N PHE A 282 4.88 -21.14 -11.57
CA PHE A 282 3.65 -20.39 -11.81
C PHE A 282 2.88 -20.91 -13.04
N LYS A 283 1.58 -20.66 -13.07
CA LYS A 283 0.76 -20.98 -14.25
C LYS A 283 1.25 -20.14 -15.44
N PRO A 284 1.16 -20.66 -16.68
CA PRO A 284 1.57 -19.90 -17.88
C PRO A 284 0.84 -18.56 -18.06
N THR A 285 -0.36 -18.43 -17.49
CA THR A 285 -1.24 -17.26 -17.60
C THR A 285 -0.99 -16.18 -16.55
N VAL A 286 -0.04 -16.38 -15.62
CA VAL A 286 0.24 -15.32 -14.64
C VAL A 286 1.07 -14.22 -15.29
N PRO A 287 0.85 -12.97 -14.89
CA PRO A 287 1.79 -11.91 -15.21
C PRO A 287 3.17 -12.22 -14.61
N VAL A 288 4.21 -11.99 -15.40
CA VAL A 288 5.60 -12.21 -15.01
C VAL A 288 6.29 -10.86 -14.97
N ILE A 289 7.07 -10.64 -13.91
CA ILE A 289 8.00 -9.52 -13.80
C ILE A 289 9.39 -10.10 -13.91
N GLU A 290 10.17 -9.59 -14.85
CA GLU A 290 11.58 -9.95 -14.98
C GLU A 290 12.43 -8.69 -15.04
N SER A 291 13.45 -8.65 -14.18
CA SER A 291 14.49 -7.64 -14.25
C SER A 291 15.58 -8.16 -15.17
N MET A 292 15.93 -7.37 -16.19
CA MET A 292 16.98 -7.71 -17.14
C MET A 292 18.07 -6.63 -17.12
N ARG A 293 19.33 -7.08 -17.09
CA ARG A 293 20.48 -6.20 -17.23
C ARG A 293 20.60 -5.73 -18.67
N LEU A 294 20.77 -4.43 -18.86
CA LEU A 294 20.93 -3.81 -20.17
C LEU A 294 22.07 -2.79 -20.10
N ASP A 295 23.04 -2.88 -21.02
CA ASP A 295 24.14 -1.92 -21.09
C ASP A 295 23.62 -0.51 -21.37
N ALA A 296 24.30 0.51 -20.81
CA ALA A 296 23.87 1.91 -20.88
C ALA A 296 23.55 2.38 -22.31
N TYR A 297 24.34 1.94 -23.30
CA TYR A 297 24.12 2.30 -24.71
C TYR A 297 22.83 1.70 -25.29
N LYS A 298 22.54 0.43 -24.99
CA LYS A 298 21.29 -0.24 -25.42
C LYS A 298 20.09 0.39 -24.74
N ARG A 299 20.26 0.83 -23.48
CA ARG A 299 19.22 1.51 -22.73
C ARG A 299 18.87 2.85 -23.34
N GLN A 300 19.90 3.63 -23.68
CA GLN A 300 19.71 4.89 -24.37
C GLN A 300 19.03 4.68 -25.73
N ALA A 301 19.36 3.61 -26.46
CA ALA A 301 18.70 3.26 -27.71
C ALA A 301 17.21 2.88 -27.48
N LEU A 302 16.92 2.04 -26.49
CA LEU A 302 15.56 1.58 -26.16
C LEU A 302 14.61 2.73 -25.81
N PHE A 303 15.10 3.69 -25.01
CA PHE A 303 14.32 4.85 -24.58
C PHE A 303 14.52 6.10 -25.46
N ARG A 304 15.23 5.99 -26.58
CA ARG A 304 15.50 7.12 -27.48
C ARG A 304 14.21 7.66 -28.10
N ALA A 305 14.23 8.96 -28.43
CA ALA A 305 13.13 9.66 -29.11
C ALA A 305 11.77 9.54 -28.38
N GLY A 306 11.80 9.67 -27.05
CA GLY A 306 10.60 9.57 -26.21
C GLY A 306 10.10 8.14 -26.01
N GLY A 307 11.02 7.17 -26.04
CA GLY A 307 10.75 5.75 -25.88
C GLY A 307 10.08 5.12 -27.08
N MET A 308 10.46 5.48 -28.31
CA MET A 308 9.82 4.93 -29.52
C MET A 308 9.93 3.41 -29.57
N HIS A 309 11.14 2.84 -29.44
CA HIS A 309 11.33 1.40 -29.44
C HIS A 309 10.62 0.72 -28.26
N ALA A 310 10.74 1.28 -27.05
CA ALA A 310 9.99 0.78 -25.90
C ALA A 310 8.49 0.72 -26.20
N LYS A 311 7.88 1.83 -26.64
CA LYS A 311 6.45 1.91 -26.98
C LYS A 311 6.03 0.97 -28.10
N THR A 312 6.88 0.76 -29.11
CA THR A 312 6.63 -0.24 -30.16
C THR A 312 6.58 -1.64 -29.57
N ILE A 313 7.55 -2.01 -28.74
CA ILE A 313 7.54 -3.29 -28.02
C ILE A 313 6.28 -3.41 -27.16
N GLU A 314 5.92 -2.36 -26.41
CA GLU A 314 4.71 -2.37 -25.56
C GLU A 314 3.43 -2.54 -26.38
N ALA A 315 3.35 -1.90 -27.55
CA ALA A 315 2.17 -1.95 -28.42
C ALA A 315 2.00 -3.31 -29.11
N GLU A 316 3.10 -3.95 -29.52
CA GLU A 316 3.06 -5.23 -30.24
C GLU A 316 2.92 -6.43 -29.29
N THR A 317 3.55 -6.37 -28.11
CA THR A 317 3.63 -7.51 -27.19
C THR A 317 2.75 -7.35 -25.95
N GLY A 318 2.27 -6.13 -25.66
CA GLY A 318 1.52 -5.83 -24.43
C GLY A 318 2.39 -5.81 -23.16
N VAL A 319 3.71 -5.97 -23.28
CA VAL A 319 4.65 -5.90 -22.16
C VAL A 319 4.89 -4.44 -21.77
N LYS A 320 4.90 -4.15 -20.47
CA LYS A 320 5.25 -2.83 -19.92
C LYS A 320 6.73 -2.79 -19.56
N ILE A 321 7.44 -1.78 -20.05
CA ILE A 321 8.87 -1.62 -19.84
C ILE A 321 9.09 -0.40 -18.94
N SER A 322 9.64 -0.63 -17.74
CA SER A 322 9.95 0.44 -16.79
C SER A 322 11.44 0.47 -16.46
N HIS A 323 11.91 1.68 -16.16
CA HIS A 323 13.24 1.89 -15.60
C HIS A 323 13.26 1.41 -14.15
N GLU A 324 14.24 0.56 -13.80
CA GLU A 324 14.48 0.13 -12.43
C GLU A 324 15.71 0.87 -11.87
N ASP A 325 16.89 0.65 -12.44
CA ASP A 325 18.13 1.33 -12.07
C ASP A 325 19.01 1.64 -13.31
N ASP A 326 20.24 2.12 -13.12
CA ASP A 326 21.15 2.50 -14.21
C ASP A 326 21.58 1.34 -15.13
N ALA A 327 21.51 0.09 -14.65
CA ALA A 327 21.95 -1.11 -15.37
C ALA A 327 20.82 -2.11 -15.66
N HIS A 328 19.63 -1.93 -15.08
CA HIS A 328 18.51 -2.85 -15.14
C HIS A 328 17.22 -2.16 -15.59
N ILE A 329 16.44 -2.91 -16.37
CA ILE A 329 15.07 -2.55 -16.73
C ILE A 329 14.13 -3.65 -16.26
N SER A 330 12.91 -3.26 -15.89
CA SER A 330 11.86 -4.18 -15.46
C SER A 330 10.86 -4.38 -16.60
N LEU A 331 10.61 -5.65 -16.93
CA LEU A 331 9.62 -6.08 -17.91
C LEU A 331 8.43 -6.70 -17.18
N PHE A 332 7.26 -6.05 -17.25
CA PHE A 332 6.00 -6.61 -16.78
C PHE A 332 5.23 -7.17 -17.97
N ALA A 333 5.12 -8.50 -18.06
CA ALA A 333 4.43 -9.18 -19.14
C ALA A 333 3.16 -9.89 -18.64
N PRO A 334 2.05 -9.90 -19.40
CA PRO A 334 0.83 -10.61 -19.01
C PRO A 334 0.98 -12.14 -18.91
N ASN A 335 1.93 -12.71 -19.67
CA ASN A 335 2.26 -14.12 -19.64
C ASN A 335 3.73 -14.33 -20.04
N LYS A 336 4.26 -15.54 -19.81
CA LYS A 336 5.66 -15.87 -20.11
C LYS A 336 5.98 -15.85 -21.61
N GLN A 337 5.02 -16.20 -22.47
CA GLN A 337 5.25 -16.23 -23.92
C GLN A 337 5.49 -14.82 -24.48
N LEU A 338 4.64 -13.87 -24.12
CA LEU A 338 4.75 -12.47 -24.53
C LEU A 338 6.01 -11.80 -23.98
N LEU A 339 6.50 -12.24 -22.81
CA LEU A 339 7.78 -11.80 -22.29
C LEU A 339 8.94 -12.22 -23.22
N GLU A 340 8.95 -13.49 -23.63
CA GLU A 340 9.97 -14.00 -24.57
C GLU A 340 9.85 -13.34 -25.95
N ASP A 341 8.62 -13.12 -26.44
CA ASP A 341 8.39 -12.40 -27.69
C ASP A 341 8.89 -10.94 -27.60
N ALA A 342 8.68 -10.27 -26.45
CA ALA A 342 9.20 -8.93 -26.20
C ALA A 342 10.72 -8.87 -26.11
N LYS A 343 11.36 -9.86 -25.47
CA LYS A 343 12.83 -9.98 -25.44
C LYS A 343 13.39 -10.23 -26.84
N ALA A 344 12.75 -11.07 -27.64
CA ALA A 344 13.14 -11.34 -29.02
C ALA A 344 13.02 -10.07 -29.87
N LEU A 345 11.92 -9.34 -29.76
CA LEU A 345 11.69 -8.10 -30.49
C LEU A 345 12.65 -6.98 -30.05
N MET A 346 12.91 -6.88 -28.74
CA MET A 346 13.91 -5.97 -28.19
C MET A 346 15.31 -6.28 -28.74
N THR A 347 15.70 -7.56 -28.75
CA THR A 347 16.99 -7.99 -29.31
C THR A 347 17.09 -7.63 -30.79
N LYS A 348 16.02 -7.86 -31.56
CA LYS A 348 15.95 -7.50 -32.98
C LYS A 348 16.13 -5.99 -33.20
N LEU A 349 15.33 -5.15 -32.54
CA LEU A 349 15.40 -3.69 -32.68
C LEU A 349 16.74 -3.11 -32.23
N LEU A 350 17.36 -3.69 -31.20
CA LEU A 350 18.67 -3.27 -30.74
C LEU A 350 19.79 -3.72 -31.69
N SER A 351 19.66 -4.90 -32.32
CA SER A 351 20.61 -5.42 -33.31
C SER A 351 20.53 -4.75 -34.69
N GLU A 352 19.38 -4.21 -35.09
CA GLU A 352 19.26 -3.40 -36.33
C GLU A 352 20.05 -2.08 -36.24
N THR A 353 20.50 -1.72 -35.03
CA THR A 353 21.40 -0.59 -34.78
C THR A 353 22.88 -1.02 -34.73
N ASP A 354 23.21 -2.30 -34.96
CA ASP A 354 24.58 -2.80 -34.79
C ASP A 354 25.54 -2.20 -35.80
N GLU A 355 26.27 -1.19 -35.31
CA GLU A 355 27.58 -0.83 -35.80
C GLU A 355 28.52 -2.03 -35.58
N PRO A 356 29.32 -2.43 -36.58
CA PRO A 356 30.07 -3.69 -36.58
C PRO A 356 30.98 -3.82 -35.34
N GLU A 357 30.90 -4.95 -34.64
CA GLU A 357 31.79 -5.30 -33.53
C GLU A 357 33.02 -6.06 -34.02
N PHE A 358 34.20 -5.56 -33.68
CA PHE A 358 35.49 -6.19 -33.95
C PHE A 358 36.20 -6.53 -32.64
N ALA A 359 37.14 -7.50 -32.67
CA ALA A 359 37.96 -7.81 -31.51
C ALA A 359 38.86 -6.61 -31.15
N PHE A 360 39.11 -6.39 -29.85
CA PHE A 360 40.01 -5.33 -29.41
C PHE A 360 41.39 -5.50 -30.05
N GLY A 361 41.89 -4.44 -30.69
CA GLY A 361 43.16 -4.43 -31.39
C GLY A 361 43.10 -4.94 -32.84
N GLN A 362 41.95 -5.41 -33.33
CA GLN A 362 41.78 -5.85 -34.71
C GLN A 362 41.96 -4.68 -35.69
N MET A 363 42.65 -4.95 -36.79
CA MET A 363 42.84 -4.00 -37.88
C MET A 363 41.66 -4.08 -38.85
N VAL A 364 40.98 -2.96 -39.06
CA VAL A 364 39.78 -2.85 -39.88
C VAL A 364 39.98 -1.79 -40.95
N SER A 365 39.45 -2.03 -42.15
CA SER A 365 39.46 -1.05 -43.23
C SER A 365 38.37 0.00 -43.02
N ALA A 366 38.75 1.27 -43.07
CA ALA A 366 37.85 2.42 -42.99
C ALA A 366 38.09 3.38 -44.16
N GLU A 367 37.05 4.08 -44.59
CA GLU A 367 37.12 5.11 -45.62
C GLU A 367 37.09 6.50 -44.96
N VAL A 368 37.98 7.40 -45.38
CA VAL A 368 38.01 8.78 -44.89
C VAL A 368 36.88 9.57 -45.53
N VAL A 369 35.86 9.95 -44.76
CA VAL A 369 34.72 10.73 -45.28
C VAL A 369 35.03 12.22 -45.25
N GLU A 370 35.63 12.69 -44.15
CA GLU A 370 35.88 14.12 -43.94
C GLU A 370 37.09 14.34 -43.04
N LEU A 371 37.84 15.41 -43.31
CA LEU A 371 38.96 15.87 -42.52
C LEU A 371 38.55 17.15 -41.78
N LEU A 372 38.57 17.11 -40.44
CA LEU A 372 38.20 18.22 -39.57
C LEU A 372 39.44 18.82 -38.89
N GLU A 373 39.31 19.99 -38.28
CA GLU A 373 40.44 20.61 -37.58
C GLU A 373 40.93 19.75 -36.41
N ARG A 374 40.02 19.15 -35.64
CA ARG A 374 40.34 18.39 -34.42
C ARG A 374 40.33 16.86 -34.59
N GLY A 375 40.10 16.36 -35.81
CA GLY A 375 40.03 14.93 -36.08
C GLY A 375 39.62 14.61 -37.52
N ALA A 376 39.29 13.36 -37.79
CA ALA A 376 38.77 12.92 -39.09
C ALA A 376 37.55 12.02 -38.88
N MET A 377 36.60 12.09 -39.81
CA MET A 377 35.44 11.21 -39.84
C MET A 377 35.76 10.00 -40.71
N LEU A 378 35.75 8.81 -40.11
CA LEU A 378 36.05 7.55 -40.78
C LEU A 378 34.80 6.66 -40.84
N ARG A 379 34.52 6.05 -41.99
CA ARG A 379 33.42 5.10 -42.15
C ARG A 379 33.96 3.68 -42.23
N LEU A 380 33.52 2.80 -41.34
CA LEU A 380 33.87 1.38 -41.37
C LEU A 380 33.03 0.64 -42.41
N ALA A 381 33.61 -0.39 -43.02
CA ALA A 381 32.85 -1.31 -43.88
C ALA A 381 31.76 -2.02 -43.05
N GLY A 382 30.49 -1.78 -43.39
CA GLY A 382 29.32 -2.29 -42.65
C GLY A 382 28.70 -1.31 -41.65
N SER A 383 29.38 -0.20 -41.30
CA SER A 383 28.77 0.88 -40.52
C SER A 383 28.12 1.92 -41.43
N GLY A 384 26.83 2.20 -41.21
CA GLY A 384 26.13 3.29 -41.91
C GLY A 384 26.58 4.69 -41.50
N ARG A 385 27.25 4.84 -40.34
CA ARG A 385 27.59 6.14 -39.74
C ARG A 385 29.11 6.42 -39.75
N PRO A 386 29.54 7.64 -40.10
CA PRO A 386 30.93 8.07 -39.93
C PRO A 386 31.26 8.21 -38.43
N ILE A 387 32.41 7.69 -38.02
CA ILE A 387 32.93 7.69 -36.64
C ILE A 387 34.03 8.75 -36.54
N PHE A 388 33.96 9.59 -35.51
CA PHE A 388 34.97 10.63 -35.28
C PHE A 388 36.23 10.05 -34.65
N VAL A 389 37.39 10.33 -35.23
CA VAL A 389 38.70 9.95 -34.70
C VAL A 389 39.51 11.21 -34.40
N PRO A 390 39.91 11.45 -33.15
CA PRO A 390 40.65 12.66 -32.79
C PRO A 390 42.07 12.65 -33.37
N ASN A 391 42.64 13.84 -33.60
CA ASN A 391 44.02 14.00 -34.10
C ASN A 391 45.06 13.22 -33.28
N SER A 392 44.85 13.11 -31.97
CA SER A 392 45.69 12.36 -31.05
C SER A 392 45.67 10.85 -31.30
N GLN A 393 44.80 10.32 -32.15
CA GLN A 393 44.73 8.91 -32.51
C GLN A 393 45.03 8.66 -33.99
N LEU A 394 45.12 9.70 -34.82
CA LEU A 394 45.38 9.59 -36.26
C LEU A 394 46.86 9.48 -36.63
N HIS A 395 47.75 10.08 -35.83
CA HIS A 395 49.17 10.19 -36.15
C HIS A 395 50.03 10.06 -34.88
N SER A 396 51.27 9.56 -35.02
CA SER A 396 52.22 9.34 -33.92
C SER A 396 52.69 10.67 -33.30
N VAL A 397 52.96 11.66 -34.15
CA VAL A 397 53.30 13.04 -33.78
C VAL A 397 52.01 13.88 -33.61
N PRO A 398 51.93 14.78 -32.61
CA PRO A 398 50.78 15.68 -32.43
C PRO A 398 50.58 16.57 -33.66
N ILE A 399 49.40 16.49 -34.27
CA ILE A 399 49.00 17.31 -35.41
C ILE A 399 47.89 18.29 -35.01
N ARG A 400 47.98 19.53 -35.48
CA ARG A 400 46.97 20.58 -35.24
C ARG A 400 45.76 20.47 -36.18
N HIS A 401 45.94 19.88 -37.35
CA HIS A 401 44.90 19.68 -38.36
C HIS A 401 45.01 18.27 -38.96
N SER A 402 43.88 17.61 -39.22
CA SER A 402 43.85 16.21 -39.69
C SER A 402 44.46 16.01 -41.09
N SER A 403 44.52 17.05 -41.92
CA SER A 403 45.22 17.02 -43.22
C SER A 403 46.72 16.71 -43.09
N ALA A 404 47.34 17.02 -41.95
CA ALA A 404 48.75 16.71 -41.70
C ALA A 404 49.01 15.22 -41.39
N SER A 405 47.96 14.39 -41.31
CA SER A 405 48.08 12.93 -41.10
C SER A 405 48.40 12.13 -42.36
N GLY A 406 48.52 12.80 -43.52
CA GLY A 406 48.76 12.16 -44.82
C GLY A 406 47.54 11.42 -45.39
N LEU A 407 46.34 11.69 -44.87
CA LEU A 407 45.08 11.13 -45.37
C LEU A 407 44.43 12.06 -46.39
N GLN A 408 43.81 11.47 -47.41
CA GLN A 408 42.93 12.18 -48.35
C GLN A 408 41.48 11.73 -48.19
N VAL A 409 40.54 12.63 -48.48
CA VAL A 409 39.11 12.29 -48.48
C VAL A 409 38.84 11.24 -49.57
N GLY A 410 38.08 10.19 -49.22
CA GLY A 410 37.80 9.02 -50.06
C GLY A 410 38.87 7.91 -50.01
N GLN A 411 40.00 8.14 -49.32
CA GLN A 411 41.05 7.12 -49.20
C GLN A 411 40.62 6.01 -48.23
N LYS A 412 40.85 4.76 -48.62
CA LYS A 412 40.77 3.61 -47.72
C LYS A 412 42.03 3.53 -46.86
N THR A 413 41.85 3.49 -45.54
CA THR A 413 42.92 3.42 -44.55
C THR A 413 42.64 2.31 -43.55
N THR A 414 43.70 1.73 -42.99
CA THR A 414 43.58 0.69 -41.96
C THR A 414 43.63 1.37 -40.59
N VAL A 415 42.67 1.03 -39.72
CA VAL A 415 42.59 1.52 -38.34
C VAL A 415 42.43 0.36 -37.37
N GLN A 416 43.01 0.53 -36.19
CA GLN A 416 42.87 -0.39 -35.07
C GLN A 416 41.59 -0.10 -34.30
N TRP A 417 40.79 -1.13 -34.06
CA TRP A 417 39.60 -1.07 -33.22
C TRP A 417 39.98 -1.09 -31.74
N LEU A 418 39.56 -0.08 -30.97
CA LEU A 418 39.83 0.03 -29.53
C LEU A 418 38.59 -0.27 -28.66
N GLY A 419 37.49 -0.73 -29.25
CA GLY A 419 36.22 -0.99 -28.54
C GLY A 419 35.31 0.24 -28.46
N ARG A 420 34.29 0.13 -27.61
CA ARG A 420 33.37 1.23 -27.29
C ARG A 420 33.73 1.83 -25.94
N ASP A 421 33.49 3.12 -25.80
CA ASP A 421 33.58 3.81 -24.52
C ASP A 421 32.50 3.27 -23.55
N ALA A 422 32.87 3.01 -22.30
CA ALA A 422 31.99 2.35 -21.33
C ALA A 422 30.78 3.22 -20.92
N ASP A 423 30.94 4.54 -20.96
CA ASP A 423 29.91 5.48 -20.49
C ASP A 423 29.08 6.04 -21.65
N THR A 424 29.74 6.32 -22.78
CA THR A 424 29.08 6.96 -23.94
C THR A 424 28.71 6.00 -25.06
N GLY A 425 29.25 4.78 -25.05
CA GLY A 425 29.05 3.79 -26.12
C GLY A 425 29.66 4.15 -27.47
N GLN A 426 30.39 5.28 -27.58
CA GLN A 426 31.01 5.71 -28.83
C GLN A 426 32.16 4.78 -29.22
N ILE A 427 32.25 4.45 -30.51
CA ILE A 427 33.33 3.63 -31.06
C ILE A 427 34.66 4.39 -31.02
N ARG A 428 35.70 3.73 -30.51
CA ARG A 428 37.06 4.26 -30.48
C ARG A 428 37.93 3.55 -31.51
N LEU A 429 38.55 4.35 -32.37
CA LEU A 429 39.48 3.88 -33.42
C LEU A 429 40.84 4.56 -33.26
N SER A 430 41.91 3.90 -33.69
CA SER A 430 43.26 4.48 -33.70
C SER A 430 44.09 4.03 -34.90
N ARG A 431 44.89 4.94 -35.45
CA ARG A 431 45.85 4.69 -36.54
C ARG A 431 47.31 4.77 -36.06
N LYS A 432 47.54 5.21 -34.82
CA LYS A 432 48.88 5.43 -34.25
C LYS A 432 49.81 4.22 -34.34
N THR A 433 49.28 3.02 -34.13
CA THR A 433 50.06 1.79 -34.06
C THR A 433 50.74 1.46 -35.40
N ILE A 434 50.14 1.83 -36.53
CA ILE A 434 50.66 1.53 -37.88
C ILE A 434 51.75 2.54 -38.30
N ALA A 435 51.61 3.81 -37.93
CA ALA A 435 52.57 4.86 -38.27
C ALA A 435 53.91 4.77 -37.52
N SER A 436 54.08 3.78 -36.64
CA SER A 436 55.31 3.56 -35.86
C SER A 436 56.33 2.62 -36.52
N VAL A 437 55.99 2.03 -37.68
CA VAL A 437 56.84 1.02 -38.36
C VAL A 437 57.84 1.62 -39.36
N ASP A 438 57.68 2.88 -39.79
CA ASP A 438 58.65 3.55 -40.66
C ASP A 438 59.80 4.16 -39.84
N LEU A 439 60.88 3.39 -39.66
CA LEU A 439 62.15 3.84 -39.09
C LEU A 439 62.91 4.73 -40.09
N PRO A 440 63.38 5.94 -39.73
CA PRO A 440 64.32 6.68 -40.55
C PRO A 440 65.72 6.08 -40.46
N SER A 441 66.31 5.77 -41.61
CA SER A 441 67.72 5.41 -41.77
C SER A 441 68.61 6.56 -41.28
N ARG A 442 69.50 6.24 -40.34
CA ARG A 442 70.41 7.20 -39.70
C ARG A 442 71.61 7.42 -40.61
N THR A 443 71.72 8.58 -41.26
CA THR A 443 72.96 8.98 -41.95
C THR A 443 74.06 9.30 -40.94
N PRO A 444 75.32 8.90 -41.17
CA PRO A 444 76.41 9.20 -40.25
C PRO A 444 76.84 10.65 -40.40
N ARG A 445 76.89 11.38 -39.27
CA ARG A 445 77.46 12.73 -39.21
C ARG A 445 79.00 12.63 -39.25
N LYS A 446 79.62 13.46 -40.09
CA LYS A 446 81.01 13.92 -39.92
C LYS A 446 81.06 15.01 -38.85
#